data_AF-A0A835LP90-F1
#
_entry.id   AF-A0A835LP90-F1
#
_cell.length_a   1.000
_cell.length_b   1.000
_cell.length_c   1.000
_cell.angle_alpha   90.00
_cell.angle_beta   90.00
_cell.angle_gamma   90.00
#
_symmetry.space_group_name_H-M   'P 1'
#
loop_
_entity.id
_entity.type
_entity.pdbx_description
1 polymer ?
#
loop_
_entity_poly.entity_id
_entity_poly.type
_entity_poly.pdbx_seq_one_letter_code
_entity_poly.pdbx_strand_id
1 'polypeptide(L)'
;MVRWHPYFLNPSAPKEGVVKKVHYREKFGPQSERIKARMAEVFRGHGLDYDVDGLTEFLVEAAKKVGIEGAAEFLDDPNKGVQEVYAELEKYSDHITGVPYYVINGKNKLSGGQPPEVFARAFQAAD
;
A
#
# COMPACT_ATOMS: atom_id res chain seq x y z
N MET A 1 -18.99 -0.23 -3.15
CA MET A 1 -17.83 -0.72 -3.94
C MET A 1 -16.58 -0.01 -3.43
N VAL A 2 -15.61 -0.75 -2.90
CA VAL A 2 -14.33 -0.20 -2.45
C VAL A 2 -13.40 -0.17 -3.67
N ARG A 3 -12.79 0.99 -3.95
CA ARG A 3 -11.75 1.14 -4.98
C ARG A 3 -10.45 1.59 -4.32
N TRP A 4 -9.35 1.01 -4.75
CA TRP A 4 -8.01 1.38 -4.33
C TRP A 4 -7.37 2.17 -5.47
N HIS A 5 -6.69 3.25 -5.13
CA HIS A 5 -5.94 4.07 -6.09
C HIS A 5 -4.51 4.26 -5.57
N PRO A 6 -3.50 4.24 -6.45
CA PRO A 6 -2.13 4.46 -6.07
C PRO A 6 -1.93 5.91 -5.57
N TYR A 7 -1.00 6.07 -4.63
CA TYR A 7 -0.57 7.36 -4.08
C TYR A 7 0.88 7.28 -3.61
N PHE A 8 1.66 8.36 -3.80
CA PHE A 8 3.00 8.46 -3.23
C PHE A 8 3.01 9.14 -1.86
N LEU A 9 3.32 8.38 -0.82
CA LEU A 9 3.56 8.94 0.52
C LEU A 9 4.77 9.88 0.59
N ASN A 10 5.72 9.73 -0.33
CA ASN A 10 6.88 10.59 -0.48
C ASN A 10 7.06 10.91 -1.98
N PRO A 11 6.57 12.07 -2.45
CA PRO A 11 6.70 12.47 -3.86
C PRO A 11 8.15 12.65 -4.33
N SER A 12 9.09 12.84 -3.39
CA SER A 12 10.51 12.99 -3.69
C SER A 12 11.28 11.67 -3.69
N ALA A 13 10.60 10.52 -3.57
CA ALA A 13 11.25 9.21 -3.62
C ALA A 13 11.85 8.93 -5.02
N PRO A 14 13.01 8.26 -5.11
CA PRO A 14 13.58 7.80 -6.38
C PRO A 14 12.63 6.85 -7.13
N LYS A 15 12.69 6.85 -8.47
CA LYS A 15 11.86 5.99 -9.31
C LYS A 15 12.26 4.52 -9.21
N GLU A 16 13.54 4.27 -9.00
CA GLU A 16 14.16 2.95 -8.88
C GLU A 16 13.83 2.29 -7.53
N GLY A 17 13.16 3.01 -6.63
CA GLY A 17 12.90 2.57 -5.26
C GLY A 17 14.12 2.74 -4.34
N VAL A 18 13.93 2.38 -3.07
CA VAL A 18 14.99 2.38 -2.07
C VAL A 18 14.96 1.06 -1.31
N VAL A 19 16.13 0.60 -0.85
CA VAL A 19 16.22 -0.61 -0.03
C VAL A 19 15.43 -0.40 1.27
N LYS A 20 14.34 -1.15 1.44
CA LYS A 20 13.37 -0.95 2.54
C LYS A 20 14.02 -0.98 3.93
N LYS A 21 14.94 -1.92 4.17
CA LYS A 21 15.67 -2.03 5.45
C LYS A 21 16.47 -0.77 5.78
N VAL A 22 17.19 -0.23 4.80
CA VAL A 22 17.98 1.00 4.95
C VAL A 22 17.06 2.18 5.22
N HIS A 23 16.04 2.36 4.36
CA HIS A 23 15.07 3.44 4.51
C HIS A 23 14.35 3.42 5.87
N TYR A 24 13.95 2.24 6.36
CA TYR A 24 13.30 2.11 7.66
C TYR A 24 14.26 2.43 8.81
N ARG A 25 15.53 2.05 8.69
CA ARG A 25 16.55 2.35 9.70
C ARG A 25 16.82 3.84 9.79
N GLU A 26 16.92 4.53 8.66
CA GLU A 26 17.09 5.99 8.60
C GLU A 26 15.87 6.72 9.18
N LYS A 27 14.66 6.30 8.80
CA LYS A 27 13.42 6.95 9.21
C LYS A 27 13.05 6.74 10.67
N PHE A 28 13.24 5.52 11.18
CA PHE A 28 12.74 5.12 12.50
C PHE A 28 13.85 4.77 13.50
N GLY A 29 15.11 4.71 13.08
CA GLY A 29 16.22 4.33 13.96
C GLY A 29 16.10 2.90 14.48
N PRO A 30 16.59 2.60 15.69
CA PRO A 30 16.60 1.25 16.27
C PRO A 30 15.24 0.57 16.36
N GLN A 31 14.14 1.32 16.47
CA GLN A 31 12.80 0.72 16.59
C GLN A 31 12.33 0.04 15.30
N SER A 32 12.97 0.31 14.16
CA SER A 32 12.70 -0.36 12.88
C SER A 32 12.78 -1.89 12.97
N GLU A 33 13.63 -2.44 13.84
CA GLU A 33 13.71 -3.88 14.07
C GLU A 33 12.42 -4.44 14.67
N ARG A 34 11.84 -3.74 15.66
CA ARG A 34 10.55 -4.15 16.25
C ARG A 34 9.41 -4.03 15.25
N ILE A 35 9.42 -2.99 14.41
CA ILE A 35 8.43 -2.81 13.34
C ILE A 35 8.50 -4.00 12.36
N LYS A 36 9.70 -4.36 11.90
CA LYS A 36 9.92 -5.51 11.01
C LYS A 36 9.47 -6.82 11.65
N ALA A 37 9.86 -7.07 12.91
CA ALA A 37 9.48 -8.29 13.62
C ALA A 37 7.96 -8.42 13.77
N ARG A 38 7.28 -7.33 14.15
CA ARG A 38 5.82 -7.31 14.27
C ARG A 38 5.12 -7.52 12.93
N MET A 39 5.65 -6.92 11.86
CA MET A 39 5.13 -7.12 10.51
C MET A 39 5.24 -8.60 10.11
N ALA A 40 6.42 -9.21 10.26
CA ALA A 40 6.61 -10.62 9.96
C ALA A 40 5.67 -11.54 10.75
N GLU A 41 5.41 -11.24 12.03
CA GLU A 41 4.44 -11.97 12.87
C GLU A 41 3.01 -11.89 12.32
N VAL A 42 2.55 -10.70 11.94
CA VAL A 42 1.21 -10.50 11.36
C VAL A 42 1.07 -11.29 10.06
N PHE A 43 2.06 -11.22 9.16
CA PHE A 43 2.02 -11.95 7.90
C PHE A 43 2.05 -13.47 8.11
N ARG A 44 2.84 -13.98 9.06
CA ARG A 44 2.82 -15.40 9.43
C ARG A 44 1.45 -15.85 9.93
N GLY A 45 0.70 -14.99 10.61
CA GLY A 45 -0.70 -15.24 10.97
C GLY A 45 -1.62 -15.45 9.76
N HIS A 46 -1.25 -14.93 8.59
CA HIS A 46 -1.90 -15.17 7.29
C HIS A 46 -1.19 -16.26 6.47
N GLY A 47 -0.33 -17.06 7.12
CA GLY A 47 0.50 -18.11 6.54
C GLY A 47 1.60 -17.61 5.61
N LEU A 48 1.83 -16.31 5.51
CA LEU A 48 2.79 -15.68 4.60
C LEU A 48 4.11 -15.48 5.35
N ASP A 49 5.22 -16.00 4.82
CA ASP A 49 6.53 -15.68 5.38
C ASP A 49 7.04 -14.38 4.76
N TYR A 50 6.71 -13.26 5.39
CA TYR A 50 7.01 -11.94 4.82
C TYR A 50 8.49 -11.64 4.84
N ASP A 51 9.10 -11.63 3.65
CA ASP A 51 10.44 -11.09 3.48
C ASP A 51 10.41 -9.56 3.37
N VAL A 52 10.99 -8.93 4.38
CA VAL A 52 11.16 -7.48 4.49
C VAL A 52 12.17 -6.91 3.49
N ASP A 53 12.93 -7.76 2.78
CA ASP A 53 13.85 -7.37 1.71
C ASP A 53 13.14 -7.07 0.38
N GLY A 54 11.85 -7.39 0.27
CA GLY A 54 11.05 -7.02 -0.90
C GLY A 54 11.28 -7.93 -2.11
N LEU A 55 11.35 -9.24 -1.86
CA LEU A 55 11.56 -10.25 -2.88
C LEU A 55 10.31 -10.46 -3.76
N THR A 56 10.52 -10.56 -5.07
CA THR A 56 9.50 -10.85 -6.08
C THR A 56 8.77 -12.16 -5.78
N GLU A 57 9.49 -13.15 -5.25
CA GLU A 57 8.99 -14.45 -4.84
C GLU A 57 7.84 -14.32 -3.82
N PHE A 58 7.97 -13.40 -2.86
CA PHE A 58 6.92 -13.15 -1.88
C PHE A 58 5.62 -12.66 -2.54
N LEU A 59 5.73 -11.76 -3.52
CA LEU A 59 4.56 -11.26 -4.25
C LEU A 59 3.89 -12.37 -5.07
N VAL A 60 4.68 -13.27 -5.66
CA VAL A 60 4.17 -14.45 -6.38
C VAL A 60 3.45 -15.41 -5.43
N GLU A 61 4.01 -15.67 -4.24
CA GLU A 61 3.34 -16.50 -3.23
C GLU A 61 2.03 -15.88 -2.73
N ALA A 62 2.03 -14.57 -2.49
CA ALA A 62 0.82 -13.84 -2.10
C ALA A 62 -0.26 -13.93 -3.19
N ALA A 63 0.09 -13.75 -4.45
CA ALA A 63 -0.82 -13.88 -5.59
C ALA A 63 -1.44 -15.29 -5.67
N LYS A 64 -0.62 -16.34 -5.55
CA LYS A 64 -1.09 -17.74 -5.57
C LYS A 64 -2.13 -18.03 -4.48
N LYS A 65 -1.95 -17.50 -3.27
CA LYS A 65 -2.89 -17.73 -2.16
C LYS A 65 -4.29 -17.16 -2.38
N VAL A 66 -4.40 -16.13 -3.20
CA VAL A 66 -5.68 -15.51 -3.55
C VAL A 66 -6.18 -15.94 -4.94
N GLY A 67 -5.52 -16.92 -5.57
CA GLY A 67 -5.91 -17.45 -6.88
C GLY A 67 -5.58 -16.55 -8.07
N ILE A 68 -4.59 -15.64 -7.93
CA ILE A 68 -4.10 -14.83 -9.05
C ILE A 68 -3.05 -15.66 -9.82
N GLU A 69 -3.34 -15.92 -11.10
CA GLU A 69 -2.44 -16.57 -12.05
C GLU A 69 -1.60 -15.53 -12.81
N GLY A 70 -0.47 -15.94 -13.40
CA GLY A 70 0.37 -15.08 -14.25
C GLY A 70 1.24 -14.06 -13.51
N ALA A 71 1.26 -14.07 -12.17
CA ALA A 71 1.98 -13.07 -11.37
C ALA A 71 3.50 -13.14 -11.55
N ALA A 72 4.07 -14.33 -11.75
CA ALA A 72 5.50 -14.48 -11.97
C ALA A 72 5.92 -13.86 -13.31
N GLU A 73 5.16 -14.16 -14.38
CA GLU A 73 5.35 -13.62 -15.72
C GLU A 73 5.02 -12.11 -15.80
N PHE A 74 4.17 -11.62 -14.89
CA PHE A 74 3.94 -10.20 -14.75
C PHE A 74 5.13 -9.48 -14.12
N LEU A 75 5.69 -10.05 -13.05
CA LEU A 75 6.76 -9.42 -12.27
C LEU A 75 8.16 -9.61 -12.86
N ASP A 76 8.32 -10.46 -13.87
CA ASP A 76 9.59 -10.67 -14.60
C ASP A 76 10.04 -9.44 -15.40
N ASP A 77 9.08 -8.61 -15.87
CA ASP A 77 9.37 -7.32 -16.49
C ASP A 77 9.12 -6.17 -15.48
N PRO A 78 10.19 -5.48 -15.01
CA PRO A 78 10.05 -4.38 -14.05
C PRO A 78 9.28 -3.17 -14.59
N ASN A 79 9.02 -3.09 -15.90
CA ASN A 79 8.25 -2.01 -16.52
C ASN A 79 6.76 -2.34 -16.66
N LYS A 80 6.36 -3.58 -16.43
CA LYS A 80 4.98 -4.03 -16.62
C LYS A 80 4.07 -3.43 -15.54
N GLY A 81 2.93 -2.87 -15.97
CA GLY A 81 2.00 -2.14 -15.10
C GLY A 81 2.45 -0.74 -14.66
N VAL A 82 3.69 -0.32 -14.94
CA VAL A 82 4.20 0.99 -14.51
C VAL A 82 3.40 2.14 -15.11
N GLN A 83 3.09 2.08 -16.40
CA GLN A 83 2.30 3.12 -17.08
C GLN A 83 0.89 3.24 -16.53
N GLU A 84 0.24 2.12 -16.22
CA GLU A 84 -1.11 2.08 -15.65
C GLU A 84 -1.13 2.71 -14.26
N VAL A 85 -0.14 2.38 -13.42
CA VAL A 85 0.02 2.98 -12.09
C VAL A 85 0.24 4.49 -12.18
N TYR A 86 1.09 4.98 -13.08
CA TYR A 86 1.31 6.41 -13.26
C TYR A 86 0.07 7.15 -13.81
N ALA A 87 -0.67 6.54 -14.73
CA ALA A 87 -1.92 7.11 -15.23
C ALA A 87 -2.99 7.23 -14.14
N GLU A 88 -3.09 6.24 -13.24
CA GLU A 88 -4.00 6.34 -12.09
C GLU A 88 -3.51 7.36 -11.05
N LEU A 89 -2.21 7.47 -10.82
CA LEU A 89 -1.64 8.49 -9.95
C LEU A 89 -2.03 9.89 -10.42
N GLU A 90 -1.79 10.22 -11.70
CA GLU A 90 -2.15 11.53 -12.27
C GLU A 90 -3.64 11.84 -12.10
N LYS A 91 -4.50 10.82 -12.23
CA LYS A 91 -5.94 10.99 -12.15
C LYS A 91 -6.47 11.14 -10.71
N TYR A 92 -5.86 10.48 -9.74
CA TYR A 92 -6.46 10.29 -8.41
C TYR A 92 -5.63 10.85 -7.25
N SER A 93 -4.35 11.17 -7.43
CA SER A 93 -3.43 11.45 -6.32
C SER A 93 -3.30 12.92 -5.91
N ASP A 94 -3.63 13.87 -6.78
CA ASP A 94 -3.38 15.33 -6.60
C ASP A 94 -4.00 15.96 -5.34
N HIS A 95 -4.97 15.30 -4.70
CA HIS A 95 -5.68 15.81 -3.52
C HIS A 95 -5.57 14.92 -2.30
N ILE A 96 -4.78 13.84 -2.38
CA ILE A 96 -4.54 12.96 -1.26
C ILE A 96 -3.36 13.53 -0.48
N THR A 97 -3.54 13.70 0.83
CA THR A 97 -2.52 14.21 1.76
C THR A 97 -2.15 13.20 2.84
N GLY A 98 -2.82 12.05 2.84
CA GLY A 98 -2.62 11.00 3.83
C GLY A 98 -3.40 9.74 3.45
N VAL A 99 -2.97 8.60 4.02
CA VAL A 99 -3.59 7.29 3.79
C VAL A 99 -4.06 6.70 5.12
N PRO A 100 -5.12 5.86 5.13
CA PRO A 100 -6.04 5.62 4.01
C PRO A 100 -6.85 6.87 3.63
N TYR A 101 -7.25 6.97 2.36
CA TYR A 101 -8.13 8.03 1.86
C TYR A 101 -9.44 7.42 1.38
N TYR A 102 -10.56 7.93 1.87
CA TYR A 102 -11.89 7.40 1.59
C TYR A 102 -12.75 8.43 0.87
N VAL A 103 -13.50 7.96 -0.13
CA VAL A 103 -14.59 8.71 -0.76
C VAL A 103 -15.90 7.95 -0.54
N ILE A 104 -16.81 8.54 0.21
CA ILE A 104 -18.08 7.95 0.63
C ILE A 104 -19.20 8.58 -0.21
N ASN A 105 -19.95 7.75 -0.96
CA ASN A 105 -21.00 8.14 -1.92
C ASN A 105 -20.59 9.27 -2.90
N GLY A 106 -19.29 9.40 -3.22
CA GLY A 106 -18.77 10.44 -4.10
C GLY A 106 -18.75 11.86 -3.50
N LYS A 107 -19.26 12.07 -2.28
CA LYS A 107 -19.44 13.40 -1.67
C LYS A 107 -18.46 13.63 -0.51
N ASN A 108 -18.44 12.71 0.46
CA ASN A 108 -17.67 12.88 1.69
C ASN A 108 -16.27 12.28 1.53
N LYS A 109 -15.25 13.09 1.83
CA LYS A 109 -13.83 12.73 1.71
C LYS A 109 -13.20 12.67 3.11
N LEU A 110 -12.57 11.54 3.45
CA LEU A 110 -11.85 11.37 4.72
C LEU A 110 -10.40 10.96 4.45
N SER A 111 -9.45 11.67 5.04
CA SER A 111 -8.01 11.41 4.89
C SER A 111 -7.41 10.92 6.20
N GLY A 112 -6.57 9.90 6.12
CA GLY A 112 -5.85 9.32 7.25
C GLY A 112 -6.67 8.33 8.08
N GLY A 113 -5.99 7.71 9.05
CA GLY A 113 -6.64 6.86 10.05
C GLY A 113 -7.56 7.69 10.95
N GLN A 114 -8.85 7.72 10.64
CA GLN A 114 -9.88 8.42 11.42
C GLN A 114 -10.51 7.48 12.46
N PRO A 115 -11.06 8.02 13.58
CA PRO A 115 -11.77 7.20 14.54
C PRO A 115 -13.17 6.81 14.02
N PRO A 116 -13.76 5.70 14.50
CA PRO A 116 -15.04 5.17 14.00
C PRO A 116 -16.19 6.18 13.98
N GLU A 117 -16.23 7.11 14.94
CA GLU A 117 -17.30 8.10 15.06
C GLU A 117 -17.27 9.15 13.93
N VAL A 118 -16.09 9.38 13.32
CA VAL A 118 -15.98 10.22 12.13
C VAL A 118 -16.58 9.51 10.92
N PHE A 119 -16.33 8.21 10.77
CA PHE A 119 -16.94 7.41 9.71
C PHE A 119 -18.46 7.32 9.85
N ALA A 120 -18.97 7.05 11.05
CA ALA A 120 -20.42 6.98 11.30
C ALA A 120 -21.14 8.26 10.87
N ARG A 121 -20.60 9.44 11.23
CA ARG A 121 -21.12 10.74 10.79
C ARG A 121 -21.04 10.94 9.28
N ALA A 122 -19.92 10.54 8.66
CA ALA A 122 -19.73 10.66 7.22
C ALA A 122 -20.70 9.78 6.42
N PHE A 123 -21.08 8.61 6.95
CA PHE A 123 -22.11 7.75 6.35
C PHE A 123 -23.51 8.35 6.49
N GLN A 124 -23.88 8.83 7.68
CA GLN A 124 -25.18 9.49 7.92
C GLN A 124 -25.38 10.74 7.07
N ALA A 125 -24.33 11.54 6.86
CA ALA A 125 -24.37 12.75 6.05
C ALA A 125 -24.33 12.48 4.53
N ALA A 126 -24.14 11.22 4.11
CA ALA A 126 -24.01 10.82 2.72
C ALA A 126 -25.29 10.23 2.11
N ASP A 127 -26.35 10.10 2.92
CA ASP A 127 -27.70 9.68 2.51
C ASP A 127 -28.43 10.80 1.72
#